data_AF-A0A197SUX5-F1
#
_entry.id   AF-A0A197SUX5-F1
#
_cell.length_a   1.000
_cell.length_b   1.000
_cell.length_c   1.000
_cell.angle_alpha   90.00
_cell.angle_beta   90.00
_cell.angle_gamma   90.00
#
_symmetry.space_group_name_H-M   'P 1'
#
loop_
_entity.id
_entity.type
_entity.pdbx_description
1 polymer ?
#
loop_
_entity_poly.entity_id
_entity_poly.type
_entity_poly.pdbx_seq_one_letter_code
_entity_poly.pdbx_strand_id
1 'polypeptide(L)'
;MTKMSRETVVAEALALLDEVGLDAVSTRQLAKRLGVEQPSLYWYFRTKKDLLAAMAQVAMAPHANAPLPTPEDDWREWFLENTRSFRRTLLMRRDGARLHAGSMPTADLDRIRHKMSFLVDSGVPERDAQMAMLTASRFTVGSVLEEQADSGPGNGPDLPADTPLIDPESAFEAGLSLIVDGLTPRITA
;
A
#
# COMPACT_ATOMS: atom_id res chain seq x y z
N MET A 1 -19.77 -24.23 10.37
CA MET A 1 -18.29 -24.23 10.48
C MET A 1 -17.73 -23.71 9.17
N THR A 2 -17.17 -22.49 9.16
CA THR A 2 -16.43 -22.00 8.00
C THR A 2 -15.24 -22.93 7.78
N LYS A 3 -15.12 -23.50 6.57
CA LYS A 3 -14.03 -24.43 6.24
C LYS A 3 -12.71 -23.67 6.31
N MET A 4 -11.79 -24.13 7.14
CA MET A 4 -10.48 -23.50 7.30
C MET A 4 -9.68 -23.61 5.98
N SER A 5 -9.33 -22.46 5.41
CA SER A 5 -8.55 -22.32 4.18
C SER A 5 -7.48 -21.24 4.34
N ARG A 6 -6.51 -21.17 3.43
CA ARG A 6 -5.48 -20.10 3.45
C ARG A 6 -6.13 -18.72 3.43
N GLU A 7 -7.15 -18.56 2.60
CA GLU A 7 -7.89 -17.32 2.40
C GLU A 7 -8.62 -16.91 3.67
N THR A 8 -9.29 -17.86 4.34
CA THR A 8 -9.99 -17.59 5.60
C THR A 8 -9.00 -17.18 6.71
N VAL A 9 -7.85 -17.85 6.80
CA VAL A 9 -6.81 -17.51 7.80
C VAL A 9 -6.27 -16.10 7.55
N VAL A 10 -6.01 -15.72 6.30
CA VAL A 10 -5.53 -14.37 5.96
C VAL A 10 -6.59 -13.30 6.24
N ALA A 11 -7.86 -13.57 5.89
CA ALA A 11 -8.96 -12.65 6.17
C ALA A 11 -9.11 -12.38 7.68
N GLU A 12 -9.06 -13.41 8.51
CA GLU A 12 -9.12 -13.25 9.97
C GLU A 12 -7.86 -12.58 10.54
N ALA A 13 -6.69 -12.79 9.93
CA ALA A 13 -5.47 -12.11 10.34
C ALA A 13 -5.50 -10.60 10.00
N LEU A 14 -6.09 -10.23 8.86
CA LEU A 14 -6.32 -8.83 8.49
C LEU A 14 -7.39 -8.18 9.39
N ALA A 15 -8.45 -8.90 9.74
CA ALA A 15 -9.42 -8.41 10.72
C ALA A 15 -8.76 -8.19 12.10
N LEU A 16 -7.91 -9.12 12.53
CA LEU A 16 -7.14 -8.97 13.76
C LEU A 16 -6.17 -7.77 13.69
N LEU A 17 -5.53 -7.53 12.54
CA LEU A 17 -4.68 -6.36 12.32
C LEU A 17 -5.45 -5.05 12.55
N ASP A 18 -6.65 -4.93 11.98
CA ASP A 18 -7.47 -3.74 12.14
C ASP A 18 -7.86 -3.51 13.62
N GLU A 19 -8.13 -4.59 14.36
CA GLU A 19 -8.49 -4.53 15.78
C GLU A 19 -7.31 -4.13 16.69
N VAL A 20 -6.15 -4.78 16.53
CA VAL A 20 -5.07 -4.69 17.53
C VAL A 20 -3.79 -4.00 17.04
N GLY A 21 -3.65 -3.78 15.74
CA GLY A 21 -2.44 -3.23 15.12
C GLY A 21 -1.34 -4.28 14.93
N LEU A 22 -0.39 -3.95 14.04
CA LEU A 22 0.57 -4.90 13.49
C LEU A 22 1.49 -5.53 14.55
N ASP A 23 1.91 -4.76 15.54
CA ASP A 23 2.80 -5.22 16.61
C ASP A 23 2.12 -6.25 17.51
N ALA A 24 0.82 -6.09 17.73
CA ALA A 24 0.03 -6.99 18.56
C ALA A 24 -0.34 -8.29 17.83
N VAL A 25 -0.41 -8.32 16.49
CA VAL A 25 -0.78 -9.53 15.73
C VAL A 25 0.19 -10.69 16.04
N SER A 26 -0.37 -11.80 16.54
CA SER A 26 0.36 -13.02 16.85
C SER A 26 -0.37 -14.28 16.38
N THR A 27 0.37 -15.35 16.03
CA THR A 27 -0.23 -16.64 15.63
C THR A 27 -1.06 -17.26 16.74
N ARG A 28 -0.73 -17.00 18.01
CA ARG A 28 -1.52 -17.45 19.17
C ARG A 28 -2.90 -16.79 19.23
N GLN A 29 -2.97 -15.47 19.06
CA GLN A 29 -4.26 -14.76 19.03
C GLN A 29 -5.08 -15.16 17.81
N LEU A 30 -4.43 -15.32 16.64
CA LEU A 30 -5.10 -15.77 15.43
C LEU A 30 -5.70 -17.18 15.60
N ALA A 31 -4.96 -18.11 16.20
CA ALA A 31 -5.44 -19.46 16.49
C ALA A 31 -6.64 -19.44 17.44
N LYS A 32 -6.56 -18.67 18.52
CA LYS A 32 -7.68 -18.44 19.46
C LYS A 32 -8.91 -17.89 18.75
N ARG A 33 -8.73 -16.88 17.88
CA ARG A 33 -9.81 -16.25 17.10
C ARG A 33 -10.49 -17.25 16.16
N LEU A 34 -9.69 -18.08 15.49
CA LEU A 34 -10.17 -19.12 14.59
C LEU A 34 -10.76 -20.35 15.31
N GLY A 35 -10.64 -20.43 16.64
CA GLY A 35 -11.09 -21.59 17.42
C GLY A 35 -10.29 -22.86 17.13
N VAL A 36 -9.01 -22.73 16.77
CA VAL A 36 -8.12 -23.86 16.44
C VAL A 36 -6.86 -23.83 17.30
N GLU A 37 -6.19 -24.98 17.36
CA GLU A 37 -4.88 -25.09 17.99
C GLU A 37 -3.81 -24.39 17.14
N GLN A 38 -2.82 -23.77 17.79
CA GLN A 38 -1.74 -23.06 17.08
C GLN A 38 -0.98 -23.93 16.05
N PRO A 39 -0.69 -25.22 16.33
CA PRO A 39 -0.20 -26.17 15.34
C PRO A 39 -0.98 -26.21 14.02
N SER A 40 -2.30 -25.99 14.05
CA SER A 40 -3.14 -26.00 12.86
C SER A 40 -2.81 -24.89 11.87
N LEU A 41 -2.28 -23.75 12.34
CA LEU A 41 -1.88 -22.64 11.48
C LEU A 41 -0.62 -22.95 10.64
N TYR A 42 0.27 -23.83 11.13
CA TYR A 42 1.50 -24.19 10.42
C TYR A 42 1.26 -24.94 9.11
N TRP A 43 0.09 -25.58 8.97
CA TRP A 43 -0.35 -26.18 7.69
C TRP A 43 -0.54 -25.13 6.60
N TYR A 44 -0.90 -23.90 6.97
CA TYR A 44 -1.10 -22.78 6.05
C TYR A 44 0.13 -21.89 5.98
N PHE A 45 0.75 -21.53 7.10
CA PHE A 45 1.87 -20.60 7.14
C PHE A 45 2.96 -21.13 8.04
N ARG A 46 4.12 -21.45 7.47
CA ARG A 46 5.25 -22.03 8.22
C ARG A 46 5.84 -21.03 9.20
N THR A 47 5.81 -19.74 8.86
CA THR A 47 6.36 -18.66 9.69
C THR A 47 5.40 -17.47 9.79
N LYS A 48 5.59 -16.60 10.82
CA LYS A 48 4.89 -15.31 10.89
C LYS A 48 5.17 -14.45 9.66
N LYS A 49 6.38 -14.53 9.10
CA LYS A 49 6.75 -13.80 7.88
C LYS A 49 5.91 -14.24 6.67
N ASP A 50 5.65 -15.54 6.51
CA ASP A 50 4.82 -16.05 5.42
C ASP A 50 3.37 -15.57 5.54
N LEU A 51 2.84 -15.52 6.77
CA LEU A 51 1.53 -14.97 7.04
C LEU A 51 1.47 -13.47 6.70
N LEU A 52 2.44 -12.68 7.16
CA LEU A 52 2.51 -11.24 6.87
C LEU A 52 2.65 -10.96 5.37
N ALA A 53 3.44 -11.75 4.65
CA ALA A 53 3.55 -11.67 3.19
C ALA A 53 2.20 -11.92 2.49
N ALA A 54 1.46 -12.94 2.92
CA ALA A 54 0.14 -13.23 2.37
C ALA A 54 -0.90 -12.15 2.75
N MET A 55 -0.85 -11.64 3.97
CA MET A 55 -1.68 -10.52 4.42
C MET A 55 -1.43 -9.28 3.55
N ALA A 56 -0.17 -8.91 3.32
CA ALA A 56 0.18 -7.77 2.49
C ALA A 56 -0.26 -7.95 1.05
N GLN A 57 -0.10 -9.14 0.47
CA GLN A 57 -0.58 -9.44 -0.88
C GLN A 57 -2.10 -9.25 -0.98
N VAL A 58 -2.87 -9.76 -0.01
CA VAL A 58 -4.33 -9.61 0.00
C VAL A 58 -4.75 -8.16 0.27
N ALA A 59 -4.08 -7.47 1.19
CA ALA A 59 -4.34 -6.06 1.48
C ALA A 59 -4.07 -5.16 0.27
N MET A 60 -3.08 -5.51 -0.55
CA MET A 60 -2.73 -4.79 -1.78
C MET A 60 -3.63 -5.13 -2.98
N ALA A 61 -4.52 -6.12 -2.88
CA ALA A 61 -5.37 -6.55 -3.99
C ALA A 61 -6.18 -5.42 -4.66
N PRO A 62 -6.76 -4.44 -3.95
CA PRO A 62 -7.49 -3.34 -4.57
C PRO A 62 -6.63 -2.52 -5.57
N HIS A 63 -5.40 -2.15 -5.17
CA HIS A 63 -4.47 -1.46 -6.08
C HIS A 63 -3.86 -2.40 -7.12
N ALA A 64 -3.48 -3.61 -6.71
CA ALA A 64 -2.86 -4.58 -7.60
C ALA A 64 -3.78 -4.94 -8.78
N ASN A 65 -5.09 -5.03 -8.53
CA ASN A 65 -6.11 -5.35 -9.52
C ASN A 65 -6.79 -4.13 -10.15
N ALA A 66 -6.33 -2.90 -9.85
CA ALA A 66 -6.85 -1.70 -10.50
C ALA A 66 -6.70 -1.79 -12.03
N PRO A 67 -7.59 -1.18 -12.83
CA PRO A 67 -7.47 -1.18 -14.28
C PRO A 67 -6.07 -0.73 -14.74
N LEU A 68 -5.53 -1.44 -15.74
CA LEU A 68 -4.29 -1.03 -16.39
C LEU A 68 -4.58 0.10 -17.38
N PRO A 69 -3.62 0.99 -17.64
CA PRO A 69 -3.80 2.05 -18.62
C PRO A 69 -3.99 1.47 -20.03
N THR A 70 -4.75 2.19 -20.83
CA THR A 70 -4.98 1.98 -22.26
C THR A 70 -4.30 3.07 -23.07
N PRO A 71 -3.98 2.84 -24.35
CA PRO A 71 -3.32 3.87 -25.18
C PRO A 71 -4.10 5.19 -25.29
N GLU A 72 -5.41 5.18 -25.04
CA GLU A 72 -6.26 6.37 -25.09
C GLU A 72 -6.26 7.21 -23.80
N ASP A 73 -5.69 6.69 -22.71
CA ASP A 73 -5.63 7.39 -21.43
C ASP A 73 -4.60 8.53 -21.45
N ASP A 74 -4.91 9.63 -20.75
CA ASP A 74 -3.91 10.67 -20.47
C ASP A 74 -2.91 10.15 -19.42
N TRP A 75 -1.63 10.15 -19.77
CA TRP A 75 -0.58 9.59 -18.91
C TRP A 75 -0.48 10.29 -17.55
N ARG A 76 -0.78 11.60 -17.51
CA ARG A 76 -0.66 12.43 -16.31
C ARG A 76 -1.80 12.09 -15.34
N GLU A 77 -3.03 12.10 -15.84
CA GLU A 77 -4.21 11.71 -15.08
C GLU A 77 -4.11 10.27 -14.59
N TRP A 78 -3.67 9.35 -15.45
CA TRP A 78 -3.46 7.96 -15.08
C TRP A 78 -2.40 7.79 -13.99
N PHE A 79 -1.25 8.48 -14.09
CA PHE A 79 -0.19 8.39 -13.09
C PHE A 79 -0.64 8.91 -11.72
N LEU A 80 -1.38 10.02 -11.72
CA LEU A 80 -2.00 10.58 -10.52
C LEU A 80 -2.96 9.56 -9.89
N GLU A 81 -3.89 9.01 -10.66
CA GLU A 81 -4.87 8.05 -10.14
C GLU A 81 -4.22 6.73 -9.69
N ASN A 82 -3.21 6.24 -10.40
CA ASN A 82 -2.43 5.07 -9.98
C ASN A 82 -1.80 5.31 -8.60
N THR A 83 -1.23 6.49 -8.37
CA THR A 83 -0.61 6.86 -7.09
C THR A 83 -1.65 7.04 -5.98
N ARG A 84 -2.79 7.69 -6.27
CA ARG A 84 -3.92 7.81 -5.34
C ARG A 84 -4.51 6.46 -4.95
N SER A 85 -4.72 5.58 -5.93
CA SER A 85 -5.17 4.20 -5.73
C SER A 85 -4.25 3.43 -4.80
N PHE A 86 -2.93 3.63 -4.93
CA PHE A 86 -1.96 3.03 -4.03
C PHE A 86 -2.13 3.56 -2.61
N ARG A 87 -2.19 4.89 -2.42
CA ARG A 87 -2.42 5.51 -1.11
C ARG A 87 -3.69 5.02 -0.44
N ARG A 88 -4.83 5.09 -1.16
CA ARG A 88 -6.14 4.62 -0.69
C ARG A 88 -6.06 3.18 -0.19
N THR A 89 -5.35 2.31 -0.92
CA THR A 89 -5.19 0.91 -0.56
C THR A 89 -4.37 0.71 0.72
N LEU A 90 -3.28 1.46 0.91
CA LEU A 90 -2.49 1.41 2.15
C LEU A 90 -3.29 1.89 3.37
N LEU A 91 -4.17 2.87 3.19
CA LEU A 91 -5.02 3.44 4.23
C LEU A 91 -6.24 2.57 4.61
N MET A 92 -6.59 1.57 3.80
CA MET A 92 -7.74 0.68 4.08
C MET A 92 -7.59 -0.16 5.35
N ARG A 93 -6.36 -0.33 5.84
CA ARG A 93 -6.04 -1.19 6.99
C ARG A 93 -5.18 -0.46 7.98
N ARG A 94 -5.40 -0.73 9.26
CA ARG A 94 -4.51 -0.26 10.33
C ARG A 94 -3.09 -0.78 10.09
N ASP A 95 -2.08 0.09 10.24
CA ASP A 95 -0.68 -0.23 9.96
C ASP A 95 -0.43 -0.77 8.52
N GLY A 96 -1.32 -0.48 7.56
CA GLY A 96 -1.25 -1.00 6.20
C GLY A 96 0.06 -0.66 5.47
N ALA A 97 0.60 0.55 5.66
CA ALA A 97 1.89 0.94 5.10
C ALA A 97 3.06 0.18 5.75
N ARG A 98 3.02 -0.06 7.07
CA ARG A 98 4.02 -0.87 7.78
C ARG A 98 3.97 -2.33 7.32
N LEU A 99 2.77 -2.87 7.16
CA LEU A 99 2.57 -4.23 6.63
C LEU A 99 3.18 -4.35 5.23
N HIS A 100 2.90 -3.41 4.34
CA HIS A 100 3.46 -3.37 2.98
C HIS A 100 5.00 -3.30 2.97
N ALA A 101 5.58 -2.38 3.73
CA ALA A 101 7.03 -2.17 3.77
C ALA A 101 7.80 -3.39 4.35
N GLY A 102 7.22 -4.08 5.34
CA GLY A 102 7.86 -5.21 6.01
C GLY A 102 7.77 -6.56 5.28
N SER A 103 6.93 -6.66 4.26
CA SER A 103 6.52 -7.97 3.71
C SER A 103 7.02 -8.27 2.30
N MET A 104 7.57 -7.28 1.57
CA MET A 104 8.01 -7.37 0.17
C MET A 104 7.09 -8.29 -0.66
N PRO A 105 5.82 -7.91 -0.87
CA PRO A 105 4.86 -8.78 -1.57
C PRO A 105 5.37 -9.12 -2.97
N THR A 106 5.04 -10.32 -3.46
CA THR A 106 5.42 -10.73 -4.81
C THR A 106 4.84 -9.75 -5.82
N ALA A 107 5.72 -9.07 -6.55
CA ALA A 107 5.33 -8.10 -7.55
C ALA A 107 4.82 -8.82 -8.82
N ASP A 108 3.71 -8.34 -9.36
CA ASP A 108 3.27 -8.73 -10.70
C ASP A 108 4.11 -7.99 -11.74
N LEU A 109 5.14 -8.65 -12.23
CA LEU A 109 6.11 -8.06 -13.16
C LEU A 109 5.48 -7.70 -14.51
N ASP A 110 4.46 -8.42 -14.95
CA ASP A 110 3.80 -8.15 -16.23
C ASP A 110 2.95 -6.89 -16.13
N ARG A 111 2.24 -6.71 -15.01
CA ARG A 111 1.50 -5.47 -14.74
C ARG A 111 2.44 -4.28 -14.58
N ILE A 112 3.58 -4.45 -13.90
CA ILE A 112 4.60 -3.39 -13.81
C ILE A 112 5.13 -3.04 -15.20
N ARG A 113 5.45 -4.05 -16.02
CA ARG A 113 5.92 -3.84 -17.40
C ARG A 113 4.89 -3.08 -18.23
N HIS A 114 3.61 -3.44 -18.14
CA HIS A 114 2.52 -2.73 -18.84
C HIS A 114 2.46 -1.26 -18.46
N LYS A 115 2.47 -0.95 -17.16
CA LYS A 115 2.48 0.43 -16.64
C LYS A 115 3.68 1.22 -17.15
N MET A 116 4.85 0.58 -17.18
CA MET A 116 6.09 1.18 -17.67
C MET A 116 6.04 1.44 -19.18
N SER A 117 5.58 0.47 -19.97
CA SER A 117 5.40 0.62 -21.41
C SER A 117 4.45 1.75 -21.75
N PHE A 118 3.30 1.84 -21.07
CA PHE A 118 2.34 2.93 -21.27
C PHE A 118 2.96 4.32 -21.07
N LEU A 119 3.73 4.53 -19.99
CA LEU A 119 4.40 5.81 -19.76
C LEU A 119 5.42 6.13 -20.86
N VAL A 120 6.18 5.13 -21.30
CA VAL A 120 7.17 5.29 -22.38
C VAL A 120 6.50 5.60 -23.72
N ASP A 121 5.45 4.87 -24.06
CA ASP A 121 4.68 5.07 -25.29
C ASP A 121 3.97 6.44 -25.32
N SER A 122 3.71 7.01 -24.14
CA SER A 122 3.18 8.38 -23.96
C SER A 122 4.25 9.48 -24.09
N GLY A 123 5.50 9.14 -24.41
CA GLY A 123 6.60 10.07 -24.61
C GLY A 123 7.44 10.39 -23.36
N VAL A 124 7.18 9.72 -22.22
CA VAL A 124 8.02 9.86 -21.02
C VAL A 124 9.30 9.06 -21.22
N PRO A 125 10.51 9.65 -21.10
CA PRO A 125 11.75 8.90 -21.21
C PRO A 125 11.79 7.74 -20.20
N GLU A 126 12.25 6.55 -20.63
CA GLU A 126 12.19 5.32 -19.82
C GLU A 126 12.79 5.49 -18.42
N ARG A 127 13.95 6.14 -18.31
CA ARG A 127 14.60 6.41 -17.03
C ARG A 127 13.74 7.30 -16.14
N ASP A 128 13.11 8.33 -16.70
CA ASP A 128 12.24 9.24 -15.93
C ASP A 128 10.95 8.53 -15.51
N ALA A 129 10.35 7.69 -16.36
CA ALA A 129 9.20 6.87 -15.99
C ALA A 129 9.53 5.92 -14.81
N GLN A 130 10.70 5.27 -14.85
CA GLN A 130 11.14 4.36 -13.78
C GLN A 130 11.34 5.13 -12.46
N MET A 131 12.03 6.27 -12.54
CA MET A 131 12.29 7.13 -11.38
C MET A 131 11.00 7.73 -10.82
N ALA A 132 10.05 8.12 -11.66
CA ALA A 132 8.76 8.66 -11.25
C ALA A 132 7.94 7.61 -10.50
N MET A 133 7.78 6.41 -11.05
CA MET A 133 7.06 5.30 -10.40
C MET A 133 7.70 4.94 -9.05
N LEU A 134 9.04 4.86 -8.99
CA LEU A 134 9.76 4.60 -7.74
C LEU A 134 9.58 5.72 -6.72
N THR A 135 9.65 6.97 -7.18
CA THR A 135 9.52 8.17 -6.32
C THR A 135 8.11 8.28 -5.76
N ALA A 136 7.08 8.16 -6.60
CA ALA A 136 5.69 8.17 -6.19
C ALA A 136 5.37 7.04 -5.21
N SER A 137 5.90 5.84 -5.46
CA SER A 137 5.75 4.70 -4.54
C SER A 137 6.36 4.99 -3.16
N ARG A 138 7.62 5.46 -3.10
CA ARG A 138 8.31 5.77 -1.85
C ARG A 138 7.67 6.94 -1.10
N PHE A 139 7.32 8.00 -1.83
CA PHE A 139 6.59 9.14 -1.29
C PHE A 139 5.27 8.70 -0.65
N THR A 140 4.50 7.87 -1.35
CA THR A 140 3.21 7.37 -0.86
C THR A 140 3.37 6.51 0.39
N VAL A 141 4.33 5.58 0.41
CA VAL A 141 4.59 4.76 1.60
C VAL A 141 5.00 5.63 2.78
N GLY A 142 5.91 6.59 2.57
CA GLY A 142 6.35 7.52 3.63
C GLY A 142 5.20 8.38 4.17
N SER A 143 4.42 9.00 3.28
CA SER A 143 3.28 9.82 3.64
C SER A 143 2.25 9.03 4.46
N VAL A 144 1.91 7.80 4.06
CA VAL A 144 0.94 6.97 4.78
C VAL A 144 1.52 6.43 6.09
N LEU A 145 2.83 6.18 6.18
CA LEU A 145 3.47 5.79 7.44
C LEU A 145 3.34 6.87 8.51
N GLU A 146 3.63 8.13 8.16
CA GLU A 146 3.48 9.27 9.08
C GLU A 146 2.00 9.47 9.46
N GLU A 147 1.09 9.47 8.48
CA GLU A 147 -0.35 9.62 8.72
C GLU A 147 -0.92 8.53 9.66
N GLN A 148 -0.49 7.28 9.48
CA GLN A 148 -0.90 6.16 10.34
C GLN A 148 -0.25 6.21 11.73
N ALA A 149 0.95 6.78 11.86
CA ALA A 149 1.62 6.94 13.15
C ALA A 149 0.95 8.01 14.01
N ASP A 150 0.59 9.15 13.41
CA ASP A 150 -0.07 10.28 14.08
C ASP A 150 -1.53 9.96 14.48
N SER A 151 -2.18 9.08 13.72
CA SER A 151 -3.55 8.61 14.02
C SER A 151 -3.63 7.60 15.18
N GLY A 152 -2.49 7.23 15.78
CA GLY A 152 -2.43 6.27 16.89
C GLY A 152 -3.00 6.82 18.22
N PRO A 153 -3.53 5.97 19.12
CA PRO A 153 -4.03 6.41 20.42
C PRO A 153 -2.92 7.10 21.23
N GLY A 154 -3.07 8.41 21.48
CA GLY A 154 -2.10 9.20 22.24
C GLY A 154 -0.96 9.83 21.41
N ASN A 155 -0.98 9.69 20.08
CA ASN A 155 0.06 10.22 19.18
C ASN A 155 -0.33 11.53 18.48
N GLY A 156 -1.27 12.29 19.05
CA GLY A 156 -1.55 13.63 18.53
C GLY A 156 -0.27 14.48 18.57
N PRO A 157 0.02 15.26 17.53
CA PRO A 157 1.25 16.03 17.50
C PRO A 157 1.25 17.04 18.66
N ASP A 158 2.30 17.03 19.49
CA ASP A 158 2.50 17.97 20.60
C ASP A 158 2.94 19.32 20.04
N LEU A 159 2.02 19.96 19.31
CA LEU A 159 2.25 21.22 18.62
C LEU A 159 1.71 22.38 19.44
N PRO A 160 2.39 23.54 19.41
CA PRO A 160 1.82 24.80 19.86
C PRO A 160 0.43 25.02 19.24
N ALA A 161 -0.51 25.54 20.05
CA ALA A 161 -1.92 25.69 19.66
C ALA A 161 -2.16 26.58 18.42
N ASP A 162 -1.17 27.37 18.02
CA ASP A 162 -1.16 28.25 16.86
C ASP A 162 -0.58 27.60 15.59
N THR A 163 -0.11 26.35 15.68
CA THR A 163 0.43 25.64 14.50
C THR A 163 -0.72 25.23 13.57
N PRO A 164 -0.73 25.68 12.30
CA PRO A 164 -1.72 25.22 11.34
C PRO A 164 -1.53 23.72 11.10
N LEU A 165 -2.55 22.91 11.41
CA LEU A 165 -2.57 21.51 11.03
C LEU A 165 -2.83 21.41 9.53
N ILE A 166 -1.86 20.89 8.78
CA ILE A 166 -2.04 20.57 7.37
C ILE A 166 -2.72 19.21 7.32
N ASP A 167 -3.86 19.12 6.65
CA ASP A 167 -4.54 17.84 6.50
C ASP A 167 -3.69 16.88 5.64
N PRO A 168 -3.57 15.59 6.02
CA PRO A 168 -2.72 14.64 5.30
C PRO A 168 -3.06 14.47 3.81
N GLU A 169 -4.33 14.61 3.44
CA GLU A 169 -4.78 14.50 2.04
C GLU A 169 -4.23 15.66 1.20
N SER A 170 -4.40 16.90 1.64
CA SER A 170 -3.87 18.08 0.95
C SER A 170 -2.36 18.08 0.88
N ALA A 171 -1.67 17.66 1.95
CA ALA A 171 -0.22 17.49 1.93
C ALA A 171 0.22 16.45 0.88
N PHE A 172 -0.49 15.32 0.81
CA PHE A 172 -0.23 14.27 -0.17
C PHE A 172 -0.47 14.75 -1.60
N GLU A 173 -1.61 15.38 -1.88
CA GLU A 173 -1.96 15.88 -3.21
C GLU A 173 -1.00 16.98 -3.69
N ALA A 174 -0.55 17.86 -2.79
CA ALA A 174 0.47 18.85 -3.10
C ALA A 174 1.81 18.19 -3.47
N GLY A 175 2.27 17.22 -2.66
CA GLY A 175 3.50 16.48 -2.95
C GLY A 175 3.44 15.66 -4.24
N LEU A 176 2.30 15.03 -4.51
CA LEU A 176 2.06 14.29 -5.74
C LEU A 176 2.08 15.22 -6.96
N SER A 177 1.47 16.40 -6.86
CA SER A 177 1.51 17.42 -7.94
C SER A 177 2.94 17.87 -8.23
N LEU A 178 3.78 18.10 -7.21
CA LEU A 178 5.19 18.43 -7.39
C LEU A 178 5.97 17.35 -8.14
N ILE A 179 5.69 16.07 -7.88
CA ILE A 179 6.32 14.95 -8.59
C ILE A 179 5.95 14.99 -10.07
N VAL A 180 4.65 15.12 -10.38
CA VAL A 180 4.15 15.07 -11.76
C VAL A 180 4.54 16.32 -12.57
N ASP A 181 4.54 17.49 -11.95
CA ASP A 181 5.01 18.73 -12.58
C ASP A 181 6.50 18.66 -12.90
N GLY A 182 7.30 17.98 -12.07
CA GLY A 182 8.71 17.72 -12.34
C GLY A 182 8.98 16.80 -13.56
N LEU A 183 8.00 15.98 -13.95
CA LEU A 183 8.08 15.13 -15.15
C LEU A 183 7.73 15.87 -16.43
N THR A 184 6.81 16.84 -16.35
CA THR A 184 6.21 17.48 -17.53
C THR A 184 7.24 18.10 -18.50
N PRO A 185 8.29 18.82 -18.05
CA PRO A 185 9.31 19.39 -18.93
C PRO A 185 10.24 18.36 -19.60
N ARG A 186 10.18 17.09 -19.16
CA ARG A 186 11.09 16.03 -19.62
C ARG A 186 10.51 15.16 -20.73
N ILE A 187 9.24 15.38 -21.08
CA ILE A 187 8.57 14.69 -22.16
C ILE A 187 9.10 15.22 -23.48
N THR A 188 9.62 14.32 -24.30
CA THR A 188 10.03 14.64 -25.66
C THR A 188 8.79 14.89 -26.51
N ALA A 189 8.75 16.06 -27.15
CA ALA A 189 7.75 16.41 -28.17
C ALA A 189 7.87 15.53 -29.41
#